data_AF-A0A2E2QTT2-F1
#
_entry.id   AF-A0A2E2QTT2-F1
#
_cell.length_a   1.000
_cell.length_b   1.000
_cell.length_c   1.000
_cell.angle_alpha   90.00
_cell.angle_beta   90.00
_cell.angle_gamma   90.00
#
_symmetry.space_group_name_H-M   'P 1'
#
loop_
_entity.id
_entity.type
_entity.pdbx_description
1 polymer ?
#
loop_
_entity_poly.entity_id
_entity_poly.type
_entity_poly.pdbx_seq_one_letter_code
_entity_poly.pdbx_strand_id
1 'polypeptide(L)'
;SIASLSLTIPLYTGGGTQAGVREQRSLVSAAEQDLNTVRRDVRVNTRSLFLTVNNNIETASALEQTIISRRSALDATRAGYEVGTRNIVEVLDAERAYYVALRDYANARYDYVINSLQLKQAAGILTPGDLIDLNNWLSAAAPGIEALANEEETLDDPTQ
;
A
#
# COMPACT_ATOMS: atom_id res chain seq x y z
N SER A 1 -1.11 -11.73 -74.18
CA SER A 1 -1.45 -11.17 -72.86
C SER A 1 -1.06 -9.71 -72.86
N ILE A 2 -1.97 -8.78 -72.57
CA ILE A 2 -1.62 -7.36 -72.47
C ILE A 2 -1.45 -7.07 -70.98
N ALA A 3 -0.26 -6.65 -70.57
CA ALA A 3 0.01 -6.15 -69.22
C ALA A 3 0.02 -4.62 -69.27
N SER A 4 -0.69 -3.98 -68.35
CA SER A 4 -0.73 -2.52 -68.22
C SER A 4 -0.14 -2.09 -66.87
N LEU A 5 0.55 -0.95 -66.87
CA LEU A 5 1.07 -0.28 -65.69
C LEU A 5 0.45 1.13 -65.66
N SER A 6 -0.20 1.50 -64.55
CA SER A 6 -0.68 2.86 -64.33
C SER A 6 0.16 3.55 -63.26
N LEU A 7 0.50 4.81 -63.51
CA LEU A 7 1.19 5.70 -62.58
C LEU A 7 0.30 6.92 -62.38
N THR A 8 -0.04 7.24 -61.14
CA THR A 8 -0.85 8.42 -60.79
C THR A 8 0.00 9.37 -59.96
N ILE A 9 0.32 10.54 -60.52
CA ILE A 9 1.00 11.64 -59.83
C ILE A 9 0.05 12.83 -59.79
N PRO A 10 -0.59 13.13 -58.65
CA PRO A 10 -1.43 14.30 -58.53
C PRO A 10 -0.57 15.57 -58.50
N LEU A 11 -0.80 16.50 -59.43
CA LEU A 11 -0.06 17.77 -59.53
C LEU A 11 -0.61 18.86 -58.59
N TYR A 12 -1.90 18.80 -58.24
CA TYR A 12 -2.53 19.72 -57.29
C TYR A 12 -3.77 19.07 -56.65
N THR A 13 -3.85 19.06 -55.32
CA THR A 13 -4.94 18.40 -54.56
C THR A 13 -5.80 19.40 -53.78
N GLY A 14 -5.84 20.67 -54.18
CA GLY A 14 -6.62 21.72 -53.48
C GLY A 14 -6.18 21.95 -52.03
N GLY A 15 -4.94 21.61 -51.67
CA GLY A 15 -4.43 21.69 -50.30
C GLY A 15 -4.73 20.47 -49.40
N GLY A 16 -5.51 19.49 -49.88
CA GLY A 16 -5.89 18.30 -49.11
C GLY A 16 -4.71 17.49 -48.55
N THR A 17 -3.69 17.20 -49.36
CA THR A 17 -2.47 16.50 -48.90
C THR A 17 -1.74 17.29 -47.81
N GLN A 18 -1.62 18.62 -47.96
CA GLN A 18 -0.97 19.45 -46.95
C GLN A 18 -1.81 19.51 -45.65
N ALA A 19 -3.13 19.57 -45.76
CA ALA A 19 -4.03 19.52 -44.62
C ALA A 19 -3.92 18.19 -43.85
N GLY A 20 -3.91 17.06 -44.56
CA GLY A 20 -3.69 15.74 -43.96
C GLY A 20 -2.33 15.63 -43.28
N VAL A 21 -1.25 16.17 -43.87
CA VAL A 21 0.06 16.22 -43.21
C VAL A 21 0.03 17.08 -41.94
N ARG A 22 -0.67 18.22 -41.94
CA ARG A 22 -0.82 19.04 -40.72
C ARG A 22 -1.60 18.32 -39.63
N GLU A 23 -2.69 17.65 -39.99
CA GLU A 23 -3.48 16.83 -39.07
C GLU A 23 -2.63 15.73 -38.42
N GLN A 24 -1.89 14.96 -39.22
CA GLN A 24 -1.01 13.90 -38.71
C GLN A 24 0.08 14.46 -37.77
N ARG A 25 0.64 15.64 -38.07
CA ARG A 25 1.58 16.32 -37.15
C ARG A 25 0.92 16.71 -35.83
N SER A 26 -0.30 17.23 -35.87
CA SER A 26 -1.07 17.54 -34.65
C SER A 26 -1.36 16.29 -33.83
N LEU A 27 -1.71 15.18 -34.47
CA LEU A 27 -1.95 13.89 -33.80
C LEU A 27 -0.69 13.36 -33.12
N VAL A 28 0.48 13.45 -33.78
CA VAL A 28 1.77 13.09 -33.16
C VAL A 28 2.06 13.97 -31.94
N SER A 29 1.88 15.30 -32.07
CA SER A 29 2.07 16.22 -30.94
C SER A 29 1.12 15.94 -29.77
N ALA A 30 -0.13 15.56 -30.05
CA ALA A 30 -1.09 15.16 -29.03
C ALA A 30 -0.64 13.87 -28.32
N ALA A 31 -0.24 12.85 -29.07
CA ALA A 31 0.26 11.59 -28.51
C ALA A 31 1.51 11.77 -27.64
N GLU A 32 2.43 12.67 -28.03
CA GLU A 32 3.59 13.04 -27.21
C GLU A 32 3.18 13.70 -25.89
N GLN A 33 2.18 14.58 -25.93
CA GLN A 33 1.65 15.24 -24.74
C GLN A 33 0.92 14.25 -23.81
N ASP A 34 0.17 13.31 -24.37
CA ASP A 34 -0.48 12.23 -23.62
C ASP A 34 0.55 11.34 -22.93
N LEU A 35 1.62 10.96 -23.63
CA LEU A 35 2.73 10.22 -23.03
C LEU A 35 3.38 10.98 -21.87
N ASN A 36 3.58 12.30 -22.03
CA ASN A 36 4.15 13.14 -20.97
C ASN A 36 3.21 13.23 -19.76
N THR A 37 1.90 13.28 -19.97
CA THR A 37 0.88 13.27 -18.92
C THR A 37 0.95 11.94 -18.15
N VAL A 38 0.87 10.80 -18.85
CA VAL A 38 0.96 9.47 -18.23
C VAL A 38 2.26 9.30 -17.43
N ARG A 39 3.40 9.76 -17.96
CA ARG A 39 4.68 9.73 -17.24
C ARG A 39 4.67 10.54 -15.95
N ARG A 40 4.02 11.71 -15.94
CA ARG A 40 3.89 12.56 -14.75
C ARG A 40 2.96 11.90 -13.73
N ASP A 41 1.84 11.34 -14.19
CA ASP A 41 0.86 10.68 -13.33
C ASP A 41 1.46 9.47 -12.63
N VAL A 42 2.19 8.61 -13.36
CA VAL A 42 2.91 7.46 -12.78
C VAL A 42 3.93 7.93 -11.74
N ARG A 43 4.69 8.99 -12.02
CA ARG A 43 5.68 9.53 -11.08
C ARG A 43 5.03 10.06 -9.80
N VAL A 44 3.95 10.82 -9.92
CA VAL A 44 3.24 11.38 -8.76
C VAL A 44 2.59 10.27 -7.95
N ASN A 45 1.91 9.33 -8.61
CA ASN A 45 1.26 8.20 -7.96
C ASN A 45 2.27 7.32 -7.21
N THR A 46 3.37 6.92 -7.86
CA THR A 46 4.42 6.11 -7.23
C THR A 46 5.04 6.81 -6.02
N ARG A 47 5.30 8.12 -6.12
CA ARG A 47 5.83 8.90 -5.00
C ARG A 47 4.82 9.00 -3.85
N SER A 48 3.54 9.17 -4.17
CA SER A 48 2.47 9.17 -3.17
C SER A 48 2.42 7.85 -2.42
N LEU A 49 2.42 6.71 -3.14
CA LEU A 49 2.41 5.37 -2.55
C LEU A 49 3.64 5.11 -1.69
N PHE A 50 4.82 5.56 -2.11
CA PHE A 50 6.03 5.45 -1.30
C PHE A 50 5.90 6.18 0.04
N LEU A 51 5.35 7.40 0.03
CA LEU A 51 5.10 8.15 1.26
C LEU A 51 4.03 7.46 2.13
N THR A 52 2.97 6.92 1.51
CA THR A 52 1.93 6.15 2.22
C THR A 52 2.53 4.94 2.92
N VAL A 53 3.37 4.15 2.24
CA VAL A 53 4.02 2.97 2.84
C VAL A 53 4.89 3.35 4.03
N ASN A 54 5.68 4.43 3.93
CA ASN A 54 6.47 4.91 5.07
C ASN A 54 5.58 5.33 6.24
N ASN A 55 4.50 6.07 5.98
CA ASN A 55 3.54 6.44 7.02
C ASN A 55 2.87 5.22 7.67
N ASN A 56 2.60 4.15 6.90
CA ASN A 56 2.03 2.93 7.43
C ASN A 56 2.99 2.23 8.41
N ILE A 57 4.29 2.26 8.14
CA ILE A 57 5.32 1.71 9.05
C ILE A 57 5.28 2.48 10.39
N GLU A 58 5.33 3.81 10.33
CA GLU A 58 5.27 4.66 11.53
C GLU A 58 3.96 4.47 12.30
N THR A 59 2.84 4.34 11.59
CA THR A 59 1.52 4.11 12.19
C THR A 59 1.46 2.76 12.89
N ALA A 60 1.99 1.69 12.27
CA ALA A 60 2.06 0.37 12.87
C ALA A 60 2.91 0.40 14.15
N SER A 61 4.09 1.04 14.11
CA SER A 61 4.96 1.17 15.29
C SER A 61 4.31 1.96 16.43
N ALA A 62 3.57 3.03 16.13
CA ALA A 62 2.83 3.78 17.15
C ALA A 62 1.69 2.95 17.78
N LEU A 63 1.01 2.12 16.97
CA LEU A 63 -0.07 1.26 17.45
C LEU A 63 0.47 0.08 18.28
N GLU A 64 1.64 -0.44 17.96
CA GLU A 64 2.36 -1.41 18.79
C GLU A 64 2.65 -0.84 20.19
N GLN A 65 3.18 0.38 20.26
CA GLN A 65 3.37 1.05 21.56
C GLN A 65 2.04 1.29 22.29
N THR A 66 0.96 1.54 21.54
CA THR A 66 -0.39 1.65 22.10
C THR A 66 -0.84 0.32 22.72
N ILE A 67 -0.59 -0.82 22.08
CA ILE A 67 -0.89 -2.15 22.63
C ILE A 67 -0.22 -2.33 23.98
N ILE A 68 1.09 -2.06 24.07
CA ILE A 68 1.87 -2.17 25.32
C ILE A 68 1.26 -1.28 26.41
N SER A 69 0.98 -0.01 26.08
CA SER A 69 0.38 0.94 27.02
C SER A 69 -1.01 0.49 27.51
N ARG A 70 -1.87 0.02 26.60
CA ARG A 70 -3.22 -0.45 26.96
C ARG A 70 -3.18 -1.73 27.78
N ARG A 71 -2.20 -2.62 27.53
CA ARG A 71 -2.00 -3.82 28.35
C ARG A 71 -1.62 -3.45 29.77
N SER A 72 -0.62 -2.59 29.94
CA SER A 72 -0.20 -2.12 31.26
C SER A 72 -1.35 -1.46 32.04
N ALA A 73 -2.18 -0.65 31.38
CA ALA A 73 -3.36 -0.05 31.98
C ALA A 73 -4.42 -1.09 32.40
N LEU A 74 -4.64 -2.13 31.58
CA LEU A 74 -5.52 -3.25 31.91
C LEU A 74 -5.01 -4.01 33.13
N ASP A 75 -3.72 -4.35 33.18
CA ASP A 75 -3.12 -5.09 34.28
C ASP A 75 -3.18 -4.29 35.59
N ALA A 76 -2.91 -2.98 35.55
CA ALA A 76 -3.06 -2.09 36.71
C ALA A 76 -4.53 -1.99 37.19
N THR A 77 -5.49 -1.97 36.25
CA THR A 77 -6.92 -1.89 36.59
C THR A 77 -7.42 -3.20 37.20
N ARG A 78 -6.94 -4.34 36.70
CA ARG A 78 -7.20 -5.68 37.26
C ARG A 78 -6.67 -5.79 38.68
N ALA A 79 -5.42 -5.41 38.92
CA ALA A 79 -4.84 -5.37 40.27
C ALA A 79 -5.63 -4.44 41.20
N GLY A 80 -6.03 -3.26 40.70
CA GLY A 80 -6.88 -2.32 41.44
C GLY A 80 -8.25 -2.89 41.82
N TYR A 81 -8.85 -3.70 40.95
CA TYR A 81 -10.11 -4.39 41.20
C TYR A 81 -9.95 -5.50 42.25
N GLU A 82 -8.87 -6.28 42.18
CA GLU A 82 -8.55 -7.33 43.15
C GLU A 82 -8.40 -6.80 44.58
N VAL A 83 -7.84 -5.59 44.74
CA VAL A 83 -7.72 -4.92 46.05
C VAL A 83 -8.92 -4.01 46.38
N GLY A 84 -9.96 -4.00 45.55
CA GLY A 84 -11.20 -3.25 45.78
C GLY A 84 -11.13 -1.72 45.57
N THR A 85 -10.07 -1.22 44.92
CA THR A 85 -9.88 0.21 44.61
C THR A 85 -10.41 0.62 43.23
N ARG A 86 -10.73 -0.36 42.39
CA ARG A 86 -11.38 -0.18 41.08
C ARG A 86 -12.61 -1.07 41.00
N ASN A 87 -13.55 -0.72 40.12
CA ASN A 87 -14.75 -1.52 39.88
C ASN A 87 -14.62 -2.39 38.62
N ILE A 88 -15.51 -3.39 38.49
CA ILE A 88 -15.50 -4.33 37.36
C ILE A 88 -15.78 -3.65 36.01
N VAL A 89 -16.53 -2.54 35.98
CA VAL A 89 -16.81 -1.80 34.73
C VAL A 89 -15.51 -1.17 34.21
N GLU A 90 -14.66 -0.64 35.08
CA GLU A 90 -13.34 -0.11 34.70
C GLU A 90 -12.44 -1.20 34.11
N VAL A 91 -12.48 -2.43 34.64
CA VAL A 91 -11.74 -3.57 34.08
C VAL A 91 -12.24 -3.91 32.67
N LEU A 92 -13.57 -3.99 32.49
CA LEU A 92 -14.17 -4.29 31.19
C LEU A 92 -13.86 -3.19 30.16
N ASP A 93 -13.87 -1.92 30.57
CA ASP A 93 -13.51 -0.79 29.71
C ASP A 93 -12.02 -0.82 29.32
N ALA A 94 -11.13 -1.13 30.26
CA ALA A 94 -9.69 -1.28 29.99
C ALA A 94 -9.42 -2.46 29.06
N GLU A 95 -10.13 -3.57 29.24
CA GLU A 95 -10.01 -4.77 28.41
C GLU A 95 -10.49 -4.49 26.98
N ARG A 96 -11.65 -3.82 26.85
CA ARG A 96 -12.13 -3.34 25.56
C ARG A 96 -11.12 -2.43 24.87
N ALA A 97 -10.49 -1.51 25.61
CA ALA A 97 -9.50 -0.59 25.05
C ALA A 97 -8.24 -1.33 24.56
N TYR A 98 -7.81 -2.40 25.25
CA TYR A 98 -6.71 -3.27 24.81
C TYR A 98 -7.05 -4.00 23.51
N TYR A 99 -8.22 -4.63 23.41
CA TYR A 99 -8.63 -5.31 22.17
C TYR A 99 -8.86 -4.37 20.99
N VAL A 100 -9.31 -3.13 21.25
CA VAL A 100 -9.36 -2.08 20.21
C VAL A 100 -7.96 -1.78 19.68
N ALA A 101 -6.95 -1.64 20.55
CA ALA A 101 -5.57 -1.41 20.12
C ALA A 101 -5.01 -2.57 19.28
N LEU A 102 -5.27 -3.82 19.68
CA LEU A 102 -4.89 -5.01 18.91
C LEU A 102 -5.50 -5.01 17.50
N ARG A 103 -6.81 -4.72 17.42
CA ARG A 103 -7.53 -4.63 16.13
C ARG A 103 -6.96 -3.52 15.26
N ASP A 104 -6.71 -2.34 15.82
CA ASP A 104 -6.24 -1.19 15.06
C ASP A 104 -4.84 -1.44 14.51
N TYR A 105 -3.95 -2.07 15.28
CA TYR A 105 -2.65 -2.54 14.79
C TYR A 105 -2.77 -3.60 13.68
N ALA A 106 -3.70 -4.54 13.80
CA ALA A 106 -3.96 -5.53 12.76
C ALA A 106 -4.37 -4.86 11.44
N ASN A 107 -5.29 -3.88 11.50
CA ASN A 107 -5.71 -3.10 10.34
C ASN A 107 -4.53 -2.34 9.71
N ALA A 108 -3.69 -1.69 10.52
CA ALA A 108 -2.51 -0.98 10.02
C ALA A 108 -1.51 -1.91 9.31
N ARG A 109 -1.35 -3.15 9.81
CA ARG A 109 -0.55 -4.18 9.13
C ARG A 109 -1.13 -4.57 7.78
N TYR A 110 -2.45 -4.71 7.66
CA TYR A 110 -3.10 -4.96 6.36
C TYR A 110 -2.93 -3.77 5.40
N ASP A 111 -3.09 -2.55 5.89
CA ASP A 111 -2.90 -1.34 5.09
C ASP A 111 -1.46 -1.24 4.58
N TYR A 112 -0.46 -1.54 5.42
CA TYR A 112 0.94 -1.63 5.01
C TYR A 112 1.14 -2.60 3.84
N VAL A 113 0.59 -3.82 3.95
CA VAL A 113 0.68 -4.85 2.92
C VAL A 113 0.06 -4.39 1.61
N ILE A 114 -1.19 -3.93 1.65
CA ILE A 114 -1.94 -3.54 0.44
C ILE A 114 -1.22 -2.39 -0.27
N ASN A 115 -0.80 -1.37 0.48
CA ASN A 115 -0.10 -0.22 -0.09
C ASN A 115 1.29 -0.59 -0.62
N SER A 116 1.97 -1.56 -0.01
CA SER A 116 3.25 -2.09 -0.51
C SER A 116 3.08 -2.80 -1.85
N LEU A 117 2.02 -3.59 -2.02
CA LEU A 117 1.69 -4.23 -3.30
C LEU A 117 1.31 -3.20 -4.37
N GLN A 118 0.52 -2.19 -4.02
CA GLN A 118 0.18 -1.08 -4.92
C GLN A 118 1.44 -0.32 -5.36
N LEU A 119 2.40 -0.08 -4.45
CA LEU A 119 3.67 0.53 -4.80
C LEU A 119 4.46 -0.32 -5.80
N LYS A 120 4.57 -1.64 -5.55
CA LYS A 120 5.22 -2.56 -6.50
C LYS A 120 4.53 -2.57 -7.86
N GLN A 121 3.19 -2.49 -7.88
CA GLN A 121 2.42 -2.39 -9.11
C GLN A 121 2.72 -1.10 -9.87
N ALA A 122 2.68 0.06 -9.19
CA ALA A 122 2.96 1.36 -9.80
C ALA A 122 4.42 1.47 -10.30
N ALA A 123 5.35 0.81 -9.61
CA ALA A 123 6.75 0.71 -10.02
C ALA A 123 6.98 -0.33 -11.15
N GLY A 124 5.97 -1.11 -11.53
CA GLY A 124 6.06 -2.13 -12.58
C GLY A 124 6.87 -3.38 -12.21
N ILE A 125 7.06 -3.63 -10.91
CA ILE A 125 7.87 -4.75 -10.38
C ILE A 125 7.04 -5.78 -9.61
N LEU A 126 5.71 -5.66 -9.61
CA LEU A 126 4.84 -6.62 -8.94
C LEU A 126 4.89 -7.97 -9.66
N THR A 127 5.22 -9.02 -8.92
CA THR A 127 5.34 -10.39 -9.42
C THR A 127 4.38 -11.32 -8.68
N PRO A 128 4.04 -12.49 -9.26
CA PRO A 128 3.31 -13.54 -8.52
C PRO A 128 4.02 -14.00 -7.23
N GLY A 129 5.36 -13.91 -7.19
CA GLY A 129 6.15 -14.25 -6.00
C GLY A 129 5.78 -13.39 -4.79
N ASP A 130 5.53 -12.09 -5.01
CA ASP A 130 5.14 -11.16 -3.95
C ASP A 130 3.82 -11.56 -3.26
N LEU A 131 2.90 -12.19 -4.02
CA LEU A 131 1.63 -12.70 -3.49
C LEU A 131 1.81 -14.00 -2.70
N ILE A 132 2.76 -14.84 -3.10
CA ILE A 132 3.09 -16.08 -2.39
C ILE A 132 3.76 -15.76 -1.06
N ASP A 133 4.72 -14.84 -1.06
CA ASP A 133 5.40 -14.37 0.16
C ASP A 133 4.39 -13.76 1.15
N LEU A 134 3.44 -12.96 0.64
CA LEU A 134 2.36 -12.44 1.45
C LEU A 134 1.46 -13.55 2.03
N ASN A 135 1.07 -14.53 1.22
CA ASN A 135 0.23 -15.63 1.68
C ASN A 135 0.91 -16.41 2.82
N ASN A 136 2.24 -16.59 2.75
CA ASN A 136 3.01 -17.24 3.81
C ASN A 136 3.03 -16.39 5.09
N TRP A 137 3.21 -15.07 4.96
CA TRP A 137 3.16 -14.13 6.08
C TRP A 137 1.78 -14.06 6.76
N LEU A 138 0.69 -14.25 6.01
CA LEU A 138 -0.69 -14.32 6.53
C LEU A 138 -1.05 -15.67 7.16
N SER A 139 -0.20 -16.69 7.03
CA SER A 139 -0.54 -18.03 7.50
C SER A 139 -0.68 -18.10 9.03
N ALA A 140 -1.59 -18.95 9.51
CA ALA A 140 -1.97 -19.08 10.92
C ALA A 140 -0.85 -19.50 11.88
N ALA A 141 0.36 -19.78 11.37
CA ALA A 141 1.55 -20.08 12.17
C ALA A 141 2.29 -18.84 12.68
N ALA A 142 1.90 -17.63 12.25
CA ALA A 142 2.48 -16.39 12.75
C ALA A 142 2.14 -16.18 14.25
N PRO A 143 3.09 -15.73 15.10
CA PRO A 143 2.80 -15.35 16.47
C PRO A 143 1.62 -14.37 16.53
N GLY A 144 0.67 -14.63 17.45
CA GLY A 144 -0.47 -13.75 17.64
C GLY A 144 -0.03 -12.35 18.06
N ILE A 145 -0.78 -11.32 17.67
CA ILE A 145 -0.47 -9.90 17.97
C ILE A 145 -0.36 -9.65 19.48
N GLU A 146 -1.01 -10.48 20.29
CA GLU A 146 -0.96 -10.46 21.75
C GLU A 146 0.46 -10.70 22.32
N ALA A 147 1.35 -11.36 21.56
CA ALA A 147 2.73 -11.59 21.97
C ALA A 147 3.53 -10.29 22.14
N LEU A 148 3.22 -9.26 21.34
CA LEU A 148 3.86 -7.93 21.41
C LEU A 148 3.64 -7.24 22.77
N ALA A 149 2.61 -7.64 23.51
CA ALA A 149 2.31 -7.09 24.83
C ALA A 149 3.08 -7.80 25.96
N ASN A 150 3.75 -8.91 25.68
CA ASN A 150 4.43 -9.76 26.65
C ASN A 150 5.97 -9.75 26.48
N GLU A 151 6.52 -8.85 25.65
CA GLU A 151 7.95 -8.81 25.27
C GLU A 151 8.94 -8.32 26.37
N GLU A 152 8.50 -8.13 27.62
CA GLU A 152 9.46 -7.99 28.73
C GLU A 152 10.25 -9.30 29.01
N GLU A 153 9.87 -10.45 28.43
CA GLU A 153 10.50 -11.76 28.70
C GLU A 153 11.27 -12.40 27.51
N THR A 154 11.37 -11.77 26.34
CA THR A 154 11.95 -12.44 25.13
C THR A 154 13.06 -11.69 24.40
N LEU A 155 13.69 -10.70 25.03
CA LEU A 155 15.03 -10.27 24.61
C LEU A 155 16.10 -11.27 25.07
N ASP A 156 15.96 -12.54 24.68
CA ASP A 156 17.02 -13.52 24.75
C ASP A 156 17.47 -13.87 23.32
N ASP A 157 18.65 -13.36 23.02
CA ASP A 157 19.65 -13.77 22.03
C ASP A 157 19.21 -14.10 20.58
N PRO A 158 19.61 -13.28 19.58
CA PRO A 158 19.39 -13.58 18.16
C PRO A 158 20.30 -14.71 17.60
N THR A 159 20.81 -15.63 18.42
CA THR A 159 21.68 -16.75 17.97
C THR A 159 21.32 -18.15 18.46
N GLN A 160 20.06 -18.42 18.85
CA GLN A 160 19.56 -19.80 19.00
C GLN A 160 18.75 -20.24 17.77
#